data_AF-A0A7J6UIN3-F1
#
_entry.id   AF-A0A7J6UIN3-F1
#
_cell.length_a   1.000
_cell.length_b   1.000
_cell.length_c   1.000
_cell.angle_alpha   90.00
_cell.angle_beta   90.00
_cell.angle_gamma   90.00
#
_symmetry.space_group_name_H-M   'P 1'
#
loop_
_entity.id
_entity.type
_entity.pdbx_description
1 polymer ?
#
loop_
_entity_poly.entity_id
_entity_poly.type
_entity_poly.pdbx_seq_one_letter_code
_entity_poly.pdbx_strand_id
1 'polypeptide(L)'
;MHFATILSAAFAALLMSGCSELDELEVTTTPVYQPLGDQTTQAPKTTTTTTTAAANSRQVTTQNGPIVGTVTHANMRKQQPIRQNVEVFYGIPFAEPPVGDFRFKAPREFKKTWDETVNMTTKKSMCVQTTGKGDEDCLYLNVYRPANATESSKLPVMAWIYGGGYVAGNALGYDGTALAAEHNSIVVTMNYRLGPLGFWGSPASFEEEGTTGNWGQLDQQQALKWIQKNIAGFGGDKDRVAPGSAGLFHAAILESGTSHTGAFFQQPEDADKYYDWLAQEALGCKDGNDLQCLRDAEATKFTLPKGIRFDPEAAPDWASPIFPIMPVGPVVDGVALPDVPLEVVRAGKHNKVPTIAGVNHDEGTAFVLALKALVPNVPVIPTEKSVEDTIYY
;
A
#
# COMPACT_ATOMS: atom_id res chain seq x y z
N MET A 1 0.95 -21.25 -8.73
CA MET A 1 2.03 -20.40 -8.19
C MET A 1 1.38 -19.32 -7.35
N HIS A 2 1.37 -19.51 -6.03
CA HIS A 2 1.02 -18.43 -5.08
C HIS A 2 2.35 -17.80 -4.71
N PHE A 3 2.54 -16.54 -5.05
CA PHE A 3 3.75 -15.80 -4.72
C PHE A 3 3.82 -15.63 -3.21
N ALA A 4 4.93 -16.07 -2.63
CA ALA A 4 5.27 -15.81 -1.24
C ALA A 4 5.23 -14.30 -1.01
N THR A 5 4.41 -13.88 -0.06
CA THR A 5 4.33 -12.51 0.45
C THR A 5 5.62 -12.26 1.22
N ILE A 6 6.61 -11.66 0.57
CA ILE A 6 7.85 -11.27 1.23
C ILE A 6 7.90 -9.75 1.33
N LEU A 7 8.24 -9.30 2.53
CA LEU A 7 8.43 -7.92 2.96
C LEU A 7 7.16 -7.09 3.15
N SER A 8 6.42 -7.42 4.21
CA SER A 8 5.37 -6.56 4.76
C SER A 8 5.91 -5.18 5.14
N ALA A 9 5.30 -4.13 4.58
CA ALA A 9 5.59 -2.72 4.86
C ALA A 9 5.03 -2.25 6.23
N ALA A 10 4.51 -3.16 7.05
CA ALA A 10 3.69 -2.83 8.21
C ALA A 10 4.41 -2.11 9.37
N PHE A 11 5.74 -2.01 9.36
CA PHE A 11 6.45 -1.47 10.53
C PHE A 11 6.52 0.06 10.60
N ALA A 12 6.40 0.77 9.47
CA ALA A 12 6.46 2.24 9.48
C ALA A 12 5.41 2.86 10.42
N ALA A 13 4.22 2.24 10.52
CA ALA A 13 3.16 2.69 11.41
C ALA A 13 3.52 2.63 12.91
N LEU A 14 4.52 1.83 13.33
CA LEU A 14 4.97 1.77 14.72
C LEU A 14 5.84 2.96 15.16
N LEU A 15 6.43 3.71 14.21
CA LEU A 15 7.52 4.65 14.48
C LEU A 15 7.12 6.13 14.39
N MET A 16 5.93 6.43 13.85
CA MET A 16 5.54 7.81 13.55
C MET A 16 4.76 8.43 14.70
N SER A 17 5.39 8.67 15.85
CA SER A 17 4.80 9.51 16.91
C SER A 17 5.13 10.98 16.63
N GLY A 18 4.28 11.74 15.94
CA GLY A 18 4.60 13.18 15.77
C GLY A 18 3.61 14.11 15.05
N CYS A 19 2.98 13.73 13.94
CA CYS A 19 2.26 14.73 13.12
C CYS A 19 0.76 14.81 13.43
N SER A 20 0.38 15.72 14.32
CA SER A 20 -0.98 16.24 14.43
C SER A 20 -1.11 17.56 13.67
N GLU A 21 -2.15 17.64 12.84
CA GLU A 21 -2.83 18.86 12.36
C GLU A 21 -2.10 19.73 11.32
N LEU A 22 -2.42 19.51 10.04
CA LEU A 22 -2.35 20.52 8.98
C LEU A 22 -3.73 20.60 8.34
N ASP A 23 -4.55 21.56 8.82
CA ASP A 23 -5.90 21.80 8.33
C ASP A 23 -5.95 22.74 7.10
N GLU A 24 -6.95 22.42 6.29
CA GLU A 24 -7.54 22.96 5.06
C GLU A 24 -7.33 24.45 4.68
N LEU A 25 -7.04 24.66 3.38
CA LEU A 25 -7.41 25.86 2.63
C LEU A 25 -8.26 25.44 1.41
N GLU A 26 -9.52 25.90 1.39
CA GLU A 26 -10.49 25.66 0.32
C GLU A 26 -10.23 26.58 -0.90
N VAL A 27 -10.24 26.01 -2.10
CA VAL A 27 -10.43 26.78 -3.35
C VAL A 27 -11.43 26.04 -4.25
N THR A 28 -12.56 26.70 -4.50
CA THR A 28 -13.67 26.25 -5.34
C THR A 28 -13.40 26.47 -6.82
N THR A 29 -13.61 25.46 -7.68
CA THR A 29 -14.18 25.64 -9.04
C THR A 29 -14.83 24.33 -9.53
N THR A 30 -15.95 24.47 -10.25
CA THR A 30 -16.79 23.40 -10.85
C THR A 30 -16.84 23.53 -12.39
N PRO A 31 -17.31 22.50 -13.12
CA PRO A 31 -16.57 21.88 -14.23
C PRO A 31 -17.28 22.01 -15.59
N VAL A 32 -16.62 21.58 -16.68
CA VAL A 32 -17.31 21.16 -17.91
C VAL A 32 -16.46 20.13 -18.67
N TYR A 33 -16.94 18.88 -18.87
CA TYR A 33 -17.01 18.21 -20.19
C TYR A 33 -17.67 16.81 -20.13
N GLN A 34 -18.46 16.50 -21.17
CA GLN A 34 -19.12 15.21 -21.45
C GLN A 34 -19.38 15.17 -22.99
N PRO A 35 -19.75 14.04 -23.61
CA PRO A 35 -19.00 12.83 -23.95
C PRO A 35 -18.91 12.59 -25.48
N LEU A 36 -18.20 11.55 -25.95
CA LEU A 36 -18.28 11.07 -27.34
C LEU A 36 -18.38 9.54 -27.44
N GLY A 37 -19.59 9.07 -27.81
CA GLY A 37 -19.87 8.39 -29.09
C GLY A 37 -19.34 6.97 -29.38
N ASP A 38 -20.29 6.03 -29.43
CA ASP A 38 -20.22 4.61 -29.84
C ASP A 38 -19.63 4.28 -31.23
N GLN A 39 -18.96 3.13 -31.33
CA GLN A 39 -18.97 2.25 -32.52
C GLN A 39 -18.95 0.76 -32.08
N THR A 40 -19.96 0.02 -32.54
CA THR A 40 -20.23 -1.41 -32.30
C THR A 40 -19.56 -2.30 -33.36
N THR A 41 -19.16 -3.54 -33.02
CA THR A 41 -19.69 -4.86 -33.48
C THR A 41 -18.53 -5.88 -33.36
N GLN A 42 -18.64 -7.19 -33.08
CA GLN A 42 -19.70 -8.18 -32.88
C GLN A 42 -19.13 -9.35 -32.04
N ALA A 43 -19.97 -10.00 -31.23
CA ALA A 43 -19.61 -11.03 -30.24
C ALA A 43 -19.63 -12.48 -30.78
N PRO A 44 -18.82 -13.41 -30.23
CA PRO A 44 -19.07 -14.85 -30.32
C PRO A 44 -20.08 -15.31 -29.26
N LYS A 45 -20.98 -16.21 -29.67
CA LYS A 45 -22.02 -16.85 -28.86
C LYS A 45 -21.42 -17.50 -27.60
N THR A 46 -21.94 -17.14 -26.43
CA THR A 46 -21.58 -17.79 -25.16
C THR A 46 -22.83 -18.38 -24.52
N THR A 47 -22.72 -19.66 -24.20
CA THR A 47 -23.64 -20.54 -23.50
C THR A 47 -24.19 -19.89 -22.23
N THR A 48 -25.51 -19.87 -22.09
CA THR A 48 -26.22 -19.34 -20.92
C THR A 48 -25.86 -20.15 -19.68
N THR A 49 -24.89 -19.65 -18.92
CA THR A 49 -24.72 -20.03 -17.52
C THR A 49 -25.54 -19.02 -16.75
N THR A 50 -26.58 -19.46 -16.05
CA THR A 50 -27.42 -18.60 -15.23
C THR A 50 -26.59 -18.07 -14.07
N THR A 51 -25.95 -16.90 -14.25
CA THR A 51 -25.31 -16.16 -13.17
C THR A 51 -26.42 -15.63 -12.28
N THR A 52 -26.66 -16.27 -11.14
CA THR A 52 -27.47 -15.68 -10.07
C THR A 52 -26.86 -14.32 -9.76
N ALA A 53 -27.62 -13.24 -9.93
CA ALA A 53 -27.17 -11.90 -9.56
C ALA A 53 -26.71 -11.94 -8.10
N ALA A 54 -25.47 -11.53 -7.83
CA ALA A 54 -24.94 -11.55 -6.48
C ALA A 54 -25.85 -10.67 -5.60
N ALA A 55 -26.30 -11.23 -4.46
CA ALA A 55 -27.13 -10.46 -3.54
C ALA A 55 -26.34 -9.25 -3.03
N ASN A 56 -26.99 -8.08 -2.98
CA ASN A 56 -26.41 -6.90 -2.35
C ASN A 56 -26.24 -7.17 -0.85
N SER A 57 -25.16 -6.64 -0.27
CA SER A 57 -24.99 -6.67 1.18
C SER A 57 -26.07 -5.84 1.89
N ARG A 58 -26.14 -5.97 3.21
CA ARG A 58 -26.80 -4.95 4.02
C ARG A 58 -26.10 -3.60 3.86
N GLN A 59 -26.89 -2.53 3.91
CA GLN A 59 -26.38 -1.17 3.88
C GLN A 59 -25.52 -0.90 5.12
N VAL A 60 -24.44 -0.15 4.93
CA VAL A 60 -23.55 0.35 5.97
C VAL A 60 -23.45 1.86 5.83
N THR A 61 -23.60 2.58 6.94
CA THR A 61 -23.36 4.03 6.94
C THR A 61 -21.91 4.30 7.31
N THR A 62 -21.21 5.02 6.44
CA THR A 62 -19.86 5.57 6.69
C THR A 62 -19.97 7.08 6.95
N GLN A 63 -18.87 7.72 7.32
CA GLN A 63 -18.82 9.19 7.45
C GLN A 63 -19.16 9.93 6.14
N ASN A 64 -18.92 9.29 4.98
CA ASN A 64 -19.17 9.88 3.67
C ASN A 64 -20.60 9.58 3.16
N GLY A 65 -21.33 8.69 3.81
CA GLY A 65 -22.69 8.31 3.42
C GLY A 65 -22.95 6.80 3.42
N PRO A 66 -24.18 6.38 3.05
CA PRO A 66 -24.56 4.98 2.98
C PRO A 66 -23.93 4.24 1.80
N ILE A 67 -23.48 3.00 2.03
CA ILE A 67 -22.91 2.13 1.00
C ILE A 67 -23.49 0.71 1.08
N VAL A 68 -23.44 0.01 -0.05
CA VAL A 68 -23.69 -1.44 -0.15
C VAL A 68 -22.54 -2.11 -0.90
N GLY A 69 -22.22 -3.33 -0.50
CA GLY A 69 -21.28 -4.22 -1.17
C GLY A 69 -22.01 -5.43 -1.75
N THR A 70 -21.28 -6.54 -1.91
CA THR A 70 -21.81 -7.81 -2.41
C THR A 70 -21.67 -8.93 -1.40
N VAL A 71 -22.59 -9.88 -1.41
CA VAL A 71 -22.48 -11.11 -0.62
C VAL A 71 -21.77 -12.17 -1.45
N THR A 72 -20.74 -12.79 -0.87
CA THR A 72 -20.00 -13.90 -1.47
C THR A 72 -19.83 -15.05 -0.48
N HIS A 73 -19.35 -16.18 -1.00
CA HIS A 73 -18.95 -17.35 -0.21
C HIS A 73 -17.43 -17.46 -0.23
N ALA A 74 -16.83 -17.77 0.93
CA ALA A 74 -15.41 -18.08 0.98
C ALA A 74 -15.12 -19.36 0.18
N ASN A 75 -14.27 -19.29 -0.84
CA ASN A 75 -13.84 -20.46 -1.60
C ASN A 75 -12.71 -21.18 -0.86
N MET A 76 -13.07 -21.89 0.21
CA MET A 76 -12.14 -22.70 0.97
C MET A 76 -11.83 -24.00 0.21
N ARG A 77 -10.55 -24.37 0.07
CA ARG A 77 -10.16 -25.67 -0.52
C ARG A 77 -10.85 -26.81 0.25
N LYS A 78 -11.86 -27.44 -0.37
CA LYS A 78 -12.49 -28.77 -0.17
C LYS A 78 -12.59 -29.45 1.21
N GLN A 79 -12.13 -28.89 2.34
CA GLN A 79 -12.00 -29.62 3.60
C GLN A 79 -12.58 -28.93 4.84
N GLN A 80 -13.13 -27.72 4.73
CA GLN A 80 -13.79 -27.04 5.85
C GLN A 80 -15.23 -26.66 5.45
N PRO A 81 -16.26 -26.97 6.27
CA PRO A 81 -17.60 -26.45 6.03
C PRO A 81 -17.56 -24.92 6.13
N ILE A 82 -18.01 -24.23 5.08
CA ILE A 82 -18.14 -22.77 5.07
C ILE A 82 -19.06 -22.37 6.22
N ARG A 83 -18.53 -21.65 7.22
CA ARG A 83 -19.27 -21.30 8.44
C ARG A 83 -20.36 -20.26 8.18
N GLN A 84 -20.16 -19.35 7.23
CA GLN A 84 -21.08 -18.27 6.90
C GLN A 84 -20.69 -17.54 5.61
N ASN A 85 -21.63 -16.77 5.05
CA ASN A 85 -21.37 -15.86 3.94
C ASN A 85 -20.56 -14.66 4.39
N VAL A 86 -19.94 -13.97 3.43
CA VAL A 86 -19.13 -12.78 3.65
C VAL A 86 -19.73 -11.62 2.84
N GLU A 87 -19.86 -10.45 3.45
CA GLU A 87 -20.16 -9.21 2.75
C GLU A 87 -18.83 -8.52 2.40
N VAL A 88 -18.67 -8.13 1.14
CA VAL A 88 -17.44 -7.53 0.62
C VAL A 88 -17.75 -6.19 -0.02
N PHE A 89 -16.98 -5.18 0.35
CA PHE A 89 -17.04 -3.82 -0.16
C PHE A 89 -15.71 -3.52 -0.84
N TYR A 90 -15.73 -3.21 -2.13
CA TYR A 90 -14.55 -2.91 -2.94
C TYR A 90 -14.47 -1.42 -3.25
N GLY A 91 -13.24 -0.91 -3.28
CA GLY A 91 -12.97 0.40 -3.87
C GLY A 91 -13.51 1.59 -3.07
N ILE A 92 -13.51 1.50 -1.74
CA ILE A 92 -13.92 2.61 -0.88
C ILE A 92 -12.77 3.64 -0.82
N PRO A 93 -12.99 4.90 -1.21
CA PRO A 93 -11.95 5.92 -1.13
C PRO A 93 -11.68 6.28 0.33
N PHE A 94 -10.40 6.29 0.73
CA PHE A 94 -9.99 6.71 2.08
C PHE A 94 -9.24 8.05 2.08
N ALA A 95 -8.81 8.51 0.90
CA ALA A 95 -8.14 9.78 0.67
C ALA A 95 -8.54 10.38 -0.69
N GLU A 96 -8.33 11.68 -0.86
CA GLU A 96 -8.43 12.36 -2.15
C GLU A 96 -7.40 11.79 -3.15
N PRO A 97 -7.72 11.73 -4.47
CA PRO A 97 -6.80 11.25 -5.48
C PRO A 97 -5.48 12.05 -5.48
N PRO A 98 -4.30 11.41 -5.36
CA PRO A 98 -3.01 12.09 -5.26
C PRO A 98 -2.45 12.52 -6.64
N VAL A 99 -3.29 13.16 -7.45
CA VAL A 99 -2.99 13.58 -8.83
C VAL A 99 -2.74 15.08 -8.92
N GLY A 100 -2.04 15.53 -9.97
CA GLY A 100 -1.80 16.95 -10.25
C GLY A 100 -1.16 17.64 -9.04
N ASP A 101 -1.79 18.68 -8.53
CA ASP A 101 -1.30 19.46 -7.38
C ASP A 101 -1.21 18.66 -6.07
N PHE A 102 -1.89 17.50 -5.97
CA PHE A 102 -1.79 16.59 -4.82
C PHE A 102 -0.72 15.52 -4.99
N ARG A 103 -0.04 15.47 -6.14
CA ARG A 103 1.15 14.65 -6.31
C ARG A 103 2.28 15.20 -5.44
N PHE A 104 2.98 14.29 -4.77
CA PHE A 104 4.03 14.57 -3.78
C PHE A 104 3.56 15.40 -2.59
N LYS A 105 2.35 15.10 -2.11
CA LYS A 105 1.78 15.67 -0.89
C LYS A 105 1.28 14.61 0.06
N ALA A 106 1.12 15.00 1.33
CA ALA A 106 0.41 14.18 2.30
C ALA A 106 -1.02 13.86 1.81
N PRO A 107 -1.52 12.62 2.02
CA PRO A 107 -2.88 12.28 1.63
C PRO A 107 -3.89 13.08 2.44
N ARG A 108 -4.89 13.61 1.75
CA ARG A 108 -6.00 14.34 2.37
C ARG A 108 -7.18 13.40 2.55
N GLU A 109 -7.89 13.55 3.64
CA GLU A 109 -9.13 12.80 3.86
C GLU A 109 -10.12 13.03 2.71
N PHE A 110 -10.73 11.96 2.21
CA PHE A 110 -11.73 12.05 1.17
C PHE A 110 -13.00 12.77 1.68
N LYS A 111 -13.33 13.93 1.09
CA LYS A 111 -14.38 14.84 1.61
C LYS A 111 -15.72 14.68 0.94
N LYS A 112 -15.79 14.16 -0.29
CA LYS A 112 -17.07 14.03 -0.99
C LYS A 112 -18.02 13.15 -0.19
N THR A 113 -19.22 13.65 0.06
CA THR A 113 -20.31 12.96 0.73
C THR A 113 -21.44 12.64 -0.25
N TRP A 114 -22.32 11.72 0.13
CA TRP A 114 -23.51 11.35 -0.63
C TRP A 114 -24.66 10.99 0.32
N ASP A 115 -25.87 11.38 -0.08
CA ASP A 115 -27.10 11.03 0.65
C ASP A 115 -27.67 9.69 0.18
N GLU A 116 -27.51 9.38 -1.11
CA GLU A 116 -28.00 8.16 -1.74
C GLU A 116 -27.02 6.99 -1.60
N THR A 117 -27.55 5.77 -1.44
CA THR A 117 -26.73 4.58 -1.23
C THR A 117 -25.83 4.27 -2.43
N VAL A 118 -24.51 4.30 -2.22
CA VAL A 118 -23.50 4.02 -3.24
C VAL A 118 -23.14 2.53 -3.27
N ASN A 119 -23.00 1.97 -4.47
CA ASN A 119 -22.59 0.59 -4.67
C ASN A 119 -21.05 0.45 -4.70
N MET A 120 -20.48 -0.10 -3.64
CA MET A 120 -19.05 -0.38 -3.47
C MET A 120 -18.72 -1.82 -3.89
N THR A 121 -18.96 -2.15 -5.15
CA THR A 121 -18.64 -3.48 -5.73
C THR A 121 -17.59 -3.44 -6.83
N THR A 122 -17.18 -2.25 -7.26
CA THR A 122 -16.16 -2.07 -8.29
C THR A 122 -14.77 -2.14 -7.68
N LYS A 123 -13.98 -3.11 -8.16
CA LYS A 123 -12.56 -3.21 -7.83
C LYS A 123 -11.80 -2.02 -8.44
N LYS A 124 -11.00 -1.33 -7.62
CA LYS A 124 -10.21 -0.17 -8.04
C LYS A 124 -8.80 -0.58 -8.45
N SER A 125 -8.15 0.27 -9.24
CA SER A 125 -6.80 0.01 -9.77
C SER A 125 -5.77 -0.08 -8.65
N MET A 126 -4.66 -0.76 -8.93
CA MET A 126 -3.46 -0.67 -8.10
C MET A 126 -2.75 0.66 -8.35
N CYS A 127 -1.99 1.15 -7.37
CA CYS A 127 -1.14 2.32 -7.56
C CYS A 127 -0.10 2.08 -8.64
N VAL A 128 0.33 3.15 -9.32
CA VAL A 128 1.44 3.10 -10.27
C VAL A 128 2.67 2.46 -9.59
N GLN A 129 3.19 1.43 -10.23
CA GLN A 129 4.39 0.71 -9.80
C GLN A 129 5.60 1.12 -10.64
N THR A 130 6.81 0.74 -10.22
CA THR A 130 8.04 1.02 -10.98
C THR A 130 8.14 0.29 -12.34
N THR A 131 7.12 -0.51 -12.69
CA THR A 131 6.95 -1.11 -14.02
C THR A 131 6.15 -0.21 -14.97
N GLY A 132 5.69 0.96 -14.52
CA GLY A 132 4.86 1.89 -15.28
C GLY A 132 3.39 1.49 -15.39
N LYS A 133 2.96 0.48 -14.63
CA LYS A 133 1.58 -0.03 -14.60
C LYS A 133 0.86 0.42 -13.34
N GLY A 134 -0.42 0.78 -13.49
CA GLY A 134 -1.30 1.18 -12.40
C GLY A 134 -2.02 2.48 -12.73
N ASP A 135 -2.66 3.06 -11.72
CA ASP A 135 -3.32 4.37 -11.77
C ASP A 135 -2.80 5.23 -10.59
N GLU A 136 -2.77 6.55 -10.73
CA GLU A 136 -2.49 7.45 -9.61
C GLU A 136 -3.70 7.64 -8.71
N ASP A 137 -4.91 7.62 -9.29
CA ASP A 137 -6.13 7.54 -8.51
C ASP A 137 -6.27 6.10 -7.98
N CYS A 138 -5.59 5.81 -6.87
CA CYS A 138 -5.44 4.46 -6.34
C CYS A 138 -5.66 4.33 -4.82
N LEU A 139 -5.93 5.42 -4.09
CA LEU A 139 -6.07 5.44 -2.63
C LEU A 139 -7.43 4.92 -2.15
N TYR A 140 -7.61 3.62 -2.39
CA TYR A 140 -8.82 2.87 -2.06
C TYR A 140 -8.50 1.70 -1.12
N LEU A 141 -9.51 1.32 -0.33
CA LEU A 141 -9.49 0.12 0.51
C LEU A 141 -10.69 -0.78 0.22
N ASN A 142 -10.59 -2.03 0.69
CA ASN A 142 -11.64 -3.04 0.59
C ASN A 142 -11.93 -3.60 1.98
N VAL A 143 -13.19 -3.88 2.27
CA VAL A 143 -13.64 -4.42 3.57
C VAL A 143 -14.33 -5.76 3.37
N TYR A 144 -13.93 -6.76 4.14
CA TYR A 144 -14.49 -8.10 4.18
C TYR A 144 -15.03 -8.37 5.58
N ARG A 145 -16.32 -8.67 5.71
CA ARG A 145 -16.93 -8.97 7.02
C ARG A 145 -17.85 -10.18 6.98
N PRO A 146 -18.06 -10.89 8.10
CA PRO A 146 -19.12 -11.88 8.22
C PRO A 146 -20.49 -11.29 7.84
N ALA A 147 -21.29 -12.01 7.04
CA ALA A 147 -22.61 -11.53 6.60
C ALA A 147 -23.65 -11.43 7.74
N ASN A 148 -23.36 -12.00 8.91
CA ASN A 148 -24.17 -11.82 10.11
C ASN A 148 -23.69 -10.68 11.02
N ALA A 149 -22.55 -10.02 10.71
CA ALA A 149 -21.99 -8.96 11.53
C ALA A 149 -22.94 -7.76 11.59
N THR A 150 -23.21 -7.25 12.78
CA THR A 150 -24.03 -6.06 13.05
C THR A 150 -23.15 -4.97 13.66
N GLU A 151 -23.61 -3.72 13.69
CA GLU A 151 -22.90 -2.63 14.37
C GLU A 151 -22.57 -2.94 15.85
N SER A 152 -23.40 -3.77 16.50
CA SER A 152 -23.20 -4.24 17.87
C SER A 152 -22.21 -5.41 18.02
N SER A 153 -21.72 -6.00 16.93
CA SER A 153 -20.90 -7.22 16.99
C SER A 153 -19.51 -7.00 17.58
N LYS A 154 -18.94 -5.79 17.45
CA LYS A 154 -17.62 -5.43 17.99
C LYS A 154 -16.53 -6.46 17.63
N LEU A 155 -16.47 -6.82 16.35
CA LEU A 155 -15.53 -7.82 15.84
C LEU A 155 -14.09 -7.29 15.80
N PRO A 156 -13.07 -8.15 15.99
CA PRO A 156 -11.69 -7.78 15.74
C PRO A 156 -11.49 -7.37 14.26
N VAL A 157 -10.66 -6.36 14.05
CA VAL A 157 -10.35 -5.81 12.72
C VAL A 157 -8.89 -6.07 12.38
N MET A 158 -8.64 -6.67 11.22
CA MET A 158 -7.30 -6.91 10.68
C MET A 158 -7.07 -6.00 9.48
N ALA A 159 -6.21 -5.00 9.63
CA ALA A 159 -5.79 -4.09 8.58
C ALA A 159 -4.53 -4.66 7.88
N TRP A 160 -4.65 -4.99 6.60
CA TRP A 160 -3.59 -5.59 5.81
C TRP A 160 -2.91 -4.55 4.91
N ILE A 161 -1.61 -4.38 5.14
CA ILE A 161 -0.71 -3.54 4.33
C ILE A 161 0.18 -4.49 3.53
N TYR A 162 0.01 -4.50 2.21
CA TYR A 162 0.77 -5.42 1.37
C TYR A 162 2.25 -5.07 1.29
N GLY A 163 3.07 -6.10 1.06
CA GLY A 163 4.49 -5.98 0.78
C GLY A 163 4.84 -5.73 -0.68
N GLY A 164 6.11 -5.97 -1.03
CA GLY A 164 6.65 -5.77 -2.38
C GLY A 164 7.71 -4.67 -2.48
N GLY A 165 8.43 -4.46 -1.39
CA GLY A 165 9.64 -3.63 -1.34
C GLY A 165 9.40 -2.17 -1.76
N TYR A 166 8.21 -1.64 -1.49
CA TYR A 166 7.77 -0.29 -1.87
C TYR A 166 7.70 -0.01 -3.38
N VAL A 167 7.96 -0.99 -4.25
CA VAL A 167 8.01 -0.79 -5.71
C VAL A 167 6.86 -1.45 -6.46
N ALA A 168 6.24 -2.46 -5.85
CA ALA A 168 5.13 -3.22 -6.40
C ALA A 168 4.21 -3.73 -5.30
N GLY A 169 2.96 -4.03 -5.64
CA GLY A 169 1.94 -4.55 -4.73
C GLY A 169 0.52 -4.13 -5.13
N ASN A 170 -0.47 -4.85 -4.62
CA ASN A 170 -1.89 -4.60 -4.90
C ASN A 170 -2.78 -5.17 -3.80
N ALA A 171 -3.67 -4.36 -3.23
CA ALA A 171 -4.62 -4.78 -2.20
C ALA A 171 -5.56 -5.91 -2.67
N LEU A 172 -5.92 -5.94 -3.95
CA LEU A 172 -6.78 -6.96 -4.54
C LEU A 172 -6.12 -8.33 -4.68
N GLY A 173 -4.79 -8.41 -4.49
CA GLY A 173 -4.06 -9.68 -4.45
C GLY A 173 -4.34 -10.50 -3.17
N TYR A 174 -4.99 -9.90 -2.17
CA TYR A 174 -5.23 -10.49 -0.86
C TYR A 174 -6.73 -10.58 -0.60
N ASP A 175 -7.28 -11.80 -0.70
CA ASP A 175 -8.69 -12.07 -0.45
C ASP A 175 -8.94 -12.34 1.04
N GLY A 176 -9.64 -11.43 1.71
CA GLY A 176 -9.99 -11.54 3.12
C GLY A 176 -11.17 -12.45 3.45
N THR A 177 -11.85 -13.04 2.45
CA THR A 177 -13.09 -13.81 2.65
C THR A 177 -12.91 -15.03 3.57
N ALA A 178 -11.81 -15.78 3.41
CA ALA A 178 -11.52 -16.96 4.23
C ALA A 178 -11.39 -16.60 5.72
N LEU A 179 -10.53 -15.61 6.03
CA LEU A 179 -10.30 -15.16 7.40
C LEU A 179 -11.58 -14.59 8.03
N ALA A 180 -12.34 -13.78 7.29
CA ALA A 180 -13.59 -13.24 7.78
C ALA A 180 -14.60 -14.34 8.11
N ALA A 181 -14.76 -15.33 7.22
CA ALA A 181 -15.71 -16.42 7.42
C ALA A 181 -15.34 -17.34 8.59
N GLU A 182 -14.05 -17.68 8.75
CA GLU A 182 -13.60 -18.68 9.73
C GLU A 182 -13.44 -18.13 11.15
N HIS A 183 -12.96 -16.89 11.26
CA HIS A 183 -12.51 -16.31 12.54
C HIS A 183 -13.42 -15.20 13.10
N ASN A 184 -14.57 -14.92 12.47
CA ASN A 184 -15.47 -13.82 12.89
C ASN A 184 -14.72 -12.50 13.04
N SER A 185 -13.91 -12.16 12.03
CA SER A 185 -13.10 -10.95 12.00
C SER A 185 -13.44 -10.10 10.79
N ILE A 186 -13.25 -8.80 10.89
CA ILE A 186 -13.27 -7.92 9.72
C ILE A 186 -11.86 -7.82 9.16
N VAL A 187 -11.71 -7.98 7.85
CA VAL A 187 -10.43 -7.80 7.16
C VAL A 187 -10.52 -6.55 6.29
N VAL A 188 -9.52 -5.69 6.36
CA VAL A 188 -9.42 -4.49 5.52
C VAL A 188 -8.12 -4.54 4.73
N THR A 189 -8.18 -4.49 3.40
CA THR A 189 -6.98 -4.41 2.54
C THR A 189 -6.91 -3.03 1.92
N MET A 190 -5.73 -2.40 1.89
CA MET A 190 -5.58 -1.02 1.42
C MET A 190 -4.44 -0.86 0.42
N ASN A 191 -4.63 0.05 -0.53
CA ASN A 191 -3.55 0.56 -1.36
C ASN A 191 -2.79 1.69 -0.65
N TYR A 192 -1.54 1.89 -1.06
CA TYR A 192 -0.72 3.06 -0.73
C TYR A 192 0.19 3.35 -1.92
N ARG A 193 0.62 4.60 -2.10
CA ARG A 193 1.52 4.98 -3.21
C ARG A 193 2.85 4.22 -3.12
N LEU A 194 3.38 3.86 -4.27
CA LEU A 194 4.60 3.06 -4.43
C LEU A 194 5.62 3.81 -5.30
N GLY A 195 6.84 3.28 -5.36
CA GLY A 195 7.88 3.81 -6.22
C GLY A 195 8.22 5.27 -5.89
N PRO A 196 8.76 6.01 -6.87
CA PRO A 196 9.02 7.43 -6.69
C PRO A 196 7.75 8.23 -6.32
N LEU A 197 6.58 7.88 -6.86
CA LEU A 197 5.32 8.58 -6.54
C LEU A 197 4.91 8.47 -5.06
N GLY A 198 5.33 7.41 -4.37
CA GLY A 198 5.07 7.21 -2.94
C GLY A 198 6.21 7.65 -2.02
N PHE A 199 7.41 7.89 -2.55
CA PHE A 199 8.63 8.02 -1.74
C PHE A 199 9.52 9.22 -2.11
N TRP A 200 9.15 10.04 -3.10
CA TRP A 200 9.97 11.17 -3.61
C TRP A 200 10.35 12.18 -2.52
N GLY A 201 11.53 11.99 -1.92
CA GLY A 201 12.10 12.89 -0.93
C GLY A 201 13.02 13.90 -1.59
N SER A 202 12.74 15.18 -1.39
CA SER A 202 13.64 16.26 -1.80
C SER A 202 13.50 17.46 -0.85
N PRO A 203 14.49 18.36 -0.80
CA PRO A 203 14.38 19.60 -0.01
C PRO A 203 13.14 20.42 -0.35
N ALA A 204 12.77 20.53 -1.63
CA ALA A 204 11.58 21.25 -2.06
C ALA A 204 10.28 20.60 -1.53
N SER A 205 10.19 19.26 -1.52
CA SER A 205 9.05 18.56 -0.92
C SER A 205 8.94 18.85 0.58
N PHE A 206 10.07 18.89 1.29
CA PHE A 206 10.11 19.23 2.71
C PHE A 206 9.67 20.67 2.98
N GLU A 207 10.13 21.62 2.16
CA GLU A 207 9.74 23.03 2.25
C GLU A 207 8.23 23.22 2.04
N GLU A 208 7.63 22.49 1.09
CA GLU A 208 6.21 22.62 0.77
C GLU A 208 5.29 21.94 1.80
N GLU A 209 5.63 20.74 2.28
CA GLU A 209 4.72 19.89 3.09
C GLU A 209 5.19 19.67 4.54
N GLY A 210 6.39 20.14 4.92
CA GLY A 210 6.95 19.97 6.26
C GLY A 210 7.44 18.56 6.58
N THR A 211 7.52 17.68 5.59
CA THR A 211 8.05 16.29 5.66
C THR A 211 8.61 15.94 4.29
N THR A 212 9.60 15.06 4.20
CA THR A 212 10.02 14.55 2.89
C THR A 212 9.14 13.36 2.53
N GLY A 213 8.79 13.23 1.25
CA GLY A 213 8.76 11.99 0.46
C GLY A 213 7.94 10.78 0.90
N ASN A 214 7.70 10.53 2.18
CA ASN A 214 7.14 9.33 2.79
C ASN A 214 5.63 9.18 2.56
N TRP A 215 5.13 9.65 1.42
CA TRP A 215 3.72 9.73 1.04
C TRP A 215 3.00 8.39 1.17
N GLY A 216 3.65 7.30 0.73
CA GLY A 216 3.11 5.94 0.85
C GLY A 216 2.93 5.49 2.30
N GLN A 217 3.78 5.93 3.24
CA GLN A 217 3.59 5.67 4.67
C GLN A 217 2.44 6.52 5.24
N LEU A 218 2.33 7.77 4.80
CA LEU A 218 1.23 8.65 5.19
C LEU A 218 -0.12 8.14 4.65
N ASP A 219 -0.15 7.51 3.47
CA ASP A 219 -1.33 6.85 2.91
C ASP A 219 -1.82 5.73 3.80
N GLN A 220 -0.88 4.90 4.31
CA GLN A 220 -1.21 3.84 5.27
C GLN A 220 -1.80 4.43 6.55
N GLN A 221 -1.25 5.52 7.07
CA GLN A 221 -1.83 6.20 8.24
C GLN A 221 -3.23 6.73 7.96
N GLN A 222 -3.45 7.34 6.78
CA GLN A 222 -4.76 7.87 6.40
C GLN A 222 -5.80 6.75 6.23
N ALA A 223 -5.43 5.60 5.69
CA ALA A 223 -6.28 4.42 5.65
C ALA A 223 -6.64 3.91 7.05
N LEU A 224 -5.67 3.86 7.97
CA LEU A 224 -5.93 3.48 9.37
C LEU A 224 -6.82 4.50 10.10
N LYS A 225 -6.67 5.80 9.84
CA LYS A 225 -7.58 6.86 10.32
C LYS A 225 -9.00 6.67 9.74
N TRP A 226 -9.12 6.29 8.48
CA TRP A 226 -10.42 5.96 7.89
C TRP A 226 -11.06 4.76 8.58
N ILE A 227 -10.30 3.69 8.83
CA ILE A 227 -10.79 2.51 9.57
C ILE A 227 -11.29 2.96 10.94
N GLN A 228 -10.57 3.84 11.62
CA GLN A 228 -11.01 4.38 12.91
C GLN A 228 -12.36 5.06 12.90
N LYS A 229 -12.58 5.92 11.91
CA LYS A 229 -13.83 6.68 11.83
C LYS A 229 -15.02 5.81 11.39
N ASN A 230 -14.77 4.73 10.65
CA ASN A 230 -15.84 4.06 9.89
C ASN A 230 -16.11 2.60 10.29
N ILE A 231 -15.15 1.86 10.87
CA ILE A 231 -15.25 0.40 10.98
C ILE A 231 -16.38 -0.07 11.92
N ALA A 232 -16.85 0.79 12.83
CA ALA A 232 -17.99 0.50 13.69
C ALA A 232 -19.29 0.24 12.89
N GLY A 233 -19.52 0.98 11.79
CA GLY A 233 -20.66 0.73 10.89
C GLY A 233 -20.57 -0.65 10.20
N PHE A 234 -19.36 -1.19 10.07
CA PHE A 234 -19.14 -2.53 9.56
C PHE A 234 -19.31 -3.62 10.62
N GLY A 235 -19.47 -3.25 11.89
CA GLY A 235 -19.52 -4.16 13.05
C GLY A 235 -18.17 -4.40 13.72
N GLY A 236 -17.15 -3.61 13.39
CA GLY A 236 -15.82 -3.70 13.98
C GLY A 236 -15.72 -2.98 15.32
N ASP A 237 -14.81 -3.45 16.16
CA ASP A 237 -14.49 -2.79 17.43
C ASP A 237 -13.51 -1.64 17.21
N LYS A 238 -14.03 -0.40 17.13
CA LYS A 238 -13.20 0.81 17.04
C LYS A 238 -12.41 1.11 18.33
N ASP A 239 -12.85 0.58 19.47
CA ASP A 239 -12.29 0.91 20.79
C ASP A 239 -11.07 0.04 21.12
N ARG A 240 -10.77 -0.94 20.26
CA ARG A 240 -9.45 -1.58 20.16
C ARG A 240 -8.51 -0.82 19.24
N VAL A 241 -8.60 0.51 19.29
CA VAL A 241 -7.70 1.48 18.68
C VAL A 241 -7.61 2.73 19.59
N ALA A 242 -6.40 3.23 19.83
CA ALA A 242 -6.03 4.30 20.75
C ALA A 242 -5.87 5.64 19.97
N PRO A 243 -5.76 6.79 20.65
CA PRO A 243 -5.59 8.08 19.97
C PRO A 243 -4.15 8.32 19.43
N GLY A 244 -4.03 8.92 18.24
CA GLY A 244 -2.78 9.24 17.53
C GLY A 244 -2.30 8.11 16.60
N SER A 245 -1.25 8.34 15.79
CA SER A 245 -0.54 7.24 15.08
C SER A 245 -0.10 6.14 16.06
N ALA A 246 0.28 6.59 17.27
CA ALA A 246 0.51 5.80 18.48
C ALA A 246 -0.67 5.00 19.01
N GLY A 247 -1.81 5.16 18.37
CA GLY A 247 -3.02 4.50 18.74
C GLY A 247 -3.79 3.91 17.58
N LEU A 248 -3.44 4.13 16.31
CA LEU A 248 -4.20 3.62 15.16
C LEU A 248 -4.32 2.07 15.06
N PHE A 249 -3.66 1.34 15.94
CA PHE A 249 -3.77 -0.12 16.10
C PHE A 249 -3.48 -0.55 17.55
N HIS A 250 -3.79 -1.80 17.89
CA HIS A 250 -3.61 -2.37 19.24
C HIS A 250 -2.66 -3.55 19.31
N ALA A 251 -2.31 -4.11 18.16
CA ALA A 251 -1.37 -5.20 18.02
C ALA A 251 -0.75 -5.11 16.63
N ALA A 252 0.42 -5.70 16.46
CA ALA A 252 1.12 -5.76 15.17
C ALA A 252 1.49 -7.21 14.83
N ILE A 253 1.41 -7.55 13.55
CA ILE A 253 1.94 -8.80 13.00
C ILE A 253 2.95 -8.43 11.92
N LEU A 254 4.19 -8.88 12.10
CA LEU A 254 5.28 -8.69 11.15
C LEU A 254 5.62 -10.02 10.51
N GLU A 255 5.20 -10.17 9.25
CA GLU A 255 5.46 -11.37 8.45
C GLU A 255 6.63 -11.09 7.50
N SER A 256 7.78 -11.71 7.75
CA SER A 256 8.94 -11.70 6.84
C SER A 256 9.48 -10.30 6.52
N GLY A 257 9.48 -9.40 7.51
CA GLY A 257 9.98 -8.04 7.38
C GLY A 257 10.08 -7.31 8.72
N THR A 258 11.10 -6.48 8.89
CA THR A 258 11.30 -5.66 10.11
C THR A 258 11.91 -4.30 9.77
N SER A 259 11.93 -3.38 10.74
CA SER A 259 12.63 -2.09 10.68
C SER A 259 14.15 -2.17 10.64
N HIS A 260 14.73 -3.33 10.94
CA HIS A 260 16.17 -3.45 11.09
C HIS A 260 16.92 -3.36 9.76
N THR A 261 16.24 -3.64 8.65
CA THR A 261 16.90 -3.83 7.37
C THR A 261 17.14 -2.49 6.68
N GLY A 262 18.39 -2.02 6.74
CA GLY A 262 18.87 -0.77 6.14
C GLY A 262 18.63 -0.62 4.63
N ALA A 263 18.31 -1.70 3.93
CA ALA A 263 17.96 -1.68 2.51
C ALA A 263 16.56 -1.07 2.22
N PHE A 264 15.75 -0.81 3.26
CA PHE A 264 14.36 -0.37 3.11
C PHE A 264 14.10 1.05 3.59
N PHE A 265 15.14 1.83 3.81
CA PHE A 265 15.05 3.27 4.01
C PHE A 265 16.29 3.96 3.44
N GLN A 266 16.18 5.26 3.22
CA GLN A 266 17.23 6.09 2.63
C GLN A 266 17.63 7.17 3.63
N GLN A 267 18.92 7.50 3.66
CA GLN A 267 19.36 8.75 4.26
C GLN A 267 18.99 9.91 3.32
N PRO A 268 18.72 11.12 3.83
CA PRO A 268 18.37 12.28 3.01
C PRO A 268 19.34 12.50 1.85
N GLU A 269 20.65 12.41 2.09
CA GLU A 269 21.66 12.67 1.06
C GLU A 269 21.66 11.63 -0.07
N ASP A 270 21.26 10.39 0.23
CA ASP A 270 21.15 9.33 -0.78
C ASP A 270 19.83 9.43 -1.54
N ALA A 271 18.75 9.84 -0.86
CA ALA A 271 17.48 10.16 -1.49
C ALA A 271 17.65 11.32 -2.48
N ASP A 272 18.28 12.42 -2.06
CA ASP A 272 18.52 13.59 -2.91
C ASP A 272 19.28 13.23 -4.18
N LYS A 273 20.39 12.49 -4.07
CA LYS A 273 21.15 12.02 -5.24
C LYS A 273 20.31 11.15 -6.16
N TYR A 274 19.54 10.23 -5.59
CA TYR A 274 18.70 9.32 -6.36
C TYR A 274 17.61 10.06 -7.12
N TYR A 275 16.87 10.94 -6.45
CA TYR A 275 15.74 11.65 -7.03
C TYR A 275 16.19 12.74 -8.02
N ASP A 276 17.33 13.39 -7.79
CA ASP A 276 17.95 14.29 -8.78
C ASP A 276 18.33 13.56 -10.07
N TRP A 277 18.96 12.39 -9.93
CA TRP A 277 19.32 11.55 -11.07
C TRP A 277 18.07 11.05 -11.82
N LEU A 278 17.06 10.57 -11.08
CA LEU A 278 15.84 10.03 -11.69
C LEU A 278 15.05 11.13 -12.42
N ALA A 279 14.98 12.34 -11.85
CA ALA A 279 14.34 13.49 -12.47
C ALA A 279 14.93 13.78 -13.85
N GLN A 280 16.26 13.76 -13.96
CA GLN A 280 16.97 14.02 -15.21
C GLN A 280 16.84 12.86 -16.20
N GLU A 281 17.16 11.64 -15.77
CA GLU A 281 17.28 10.49 -16.67
C GLU A 281 15.94 9.92 -17.15
N ALA A 282 14.90 9.92 -16.29
CA ALA A 282 13.62 9.31 -16.62
C ALA A 282 12.55 10.33 -17.02
N LEU A 283 12.62 11.55 -16.50
CA LEU A 283 11.53 12.53 -16.61
C LEU A 283 11.92 13.77 -17.43
N GLY A 284 13.21 14.03 -17.64
CA GLY A 284 13.70 15.23 -18.31
C GLY A 284 13.47 16.51 -17.50
N CYS A 285 13.26 16.39 -16.20
CA CYS A 285 13.20 17.51 -15.27
C CYS A 285 14.60 17.98 -14.91
N LYS A 286 14.72 19.24 -14.47
CA LYS A 286 16.03 19.85 -14.17
C LYS A 286 16.75 19.11 -13.05
N ASP A 287 16.05 18.85 -11.96
CA ASP A 287 16.53 18.20 -10.74
C ASP A 287 15.31 17.68 -9.93
N GLY A 288 15.56 17.02 -8.81
CA GLY A 288 14.52 16.47 -7.94
C GLY A 288 13.77 17.50 -7.10
N ASN A 289 14.13 18.78 -7.22
CA ASN A 289 13.47 19.91 -6.58
C ASN A 289 12.54 20.67 -7.55
N ASP A 290 12.54 20.35 -8.85
CA ASP A 290 11.61 20.90 -9.84
C ASP A 290 10.22 20.26 -9.71
N LEU A 291 9.54 20.51 -8.59
CA LEU A 291 8.25 19.88 -8.26
C LEU A 291 7.18 20.15 -9.31
N GLN A 292 7.21 21.30 -9.99
CA GLN A 292 6.25 21.59 -11.05
C GLN A 292 6.47 20.68 -12.26
N CYS A 293 7.71 20.55 -12.75
CA CYS A 293 8.01 19.58 -13.82
C CYS A 293 7.61 18.15 -13.43
N LEU A 294 7.90 17.76 -12.19
CA LEU A 294 7.56 16.43 -11.68
C LEU A 294 6.03 16.22 -11.57
N ARG A 295 5.24 17.25 -11.27
CA ARG A 295 3.76 17.20 -11.28
C ARG A 295 3.18 17.13 -12.69
N ASP A 296 3.83 17.77 -13.65
CA ASP A 296 3.40 17.76 -15.06
C ASP A 296 3.79 16.45 -15.80
N ALA A 297 4.74 15.69 -15.25
CA ALA A 297 5.18 14.42 -15.83
C ALA A 297 4.07 13.34 -15.83
N GLU A 298 4.15 12.42 -16.79
CA GLU A 298 3.24 11.26 -16.83
C GLU A 298 3.61 10.27 -15.73
N ALA A 299 2.63 9.87 -14.90
CA ALA A 299 2.84 8.97 -13.76
C ALA A 299 3.55 7.66 -14.10
N THR A 300 3.20 7.07 -15.25
CA THR A 300 3.72 5.79 -15.71
C THR A 300 5.21 5.85 -16.07
N LYS A 301 5.80 7.05 -16.15
CA LYS A 301 7.22 7.26 -16.41
C LYS A 301 8.09 7.29 -15.16
N PHE A 302 7.51 7.30 -13.96
CA PHE A 302 8.23 7.19 -12.68
C PHE A 302 8.75 5.77 -12.45
N THR A 303 9.66 5.35 -13.33
CA THR A 303 10.22 4.01 -13.46
C THR A 303 11.74 4.10 -13.56
N LEU A 304 12.44 3.00 -13.28
CA LEU A 304 13.87 2.95 -13.55
C LEU A 304 14.12 3.08 -15.07
N PRO A 305 15.16 3.83 -15.49
CA PRO A 305 15.63 3.82 -16.86
C PRO A 305 15.82 2.40 -17.41
N LYS A 306 15.52 2.25 -18.71
CA LYS A 306 15.54 0.95 -19.38
C LYS A 306 16.93 0.32 -19.31
N GLY A 307 16.99 -0.95 -18.92
CA GLY A 307 18.24 -1.72 -18.82
C GLY A 307 18.77 -1.85 -17.40
N ILE A 308 18.36 -0.99 -16.46
CA ILE A 308 18.86 -1.03 -15.08
C ILE A 308 18.21 -2.15 -14.26
N ARG A 309 16.94 -2.49 -14.55
CA ARG A 309 16.19 -3.47 -13.75
C ARG A 309 16.89 -4.84 -13.80
N PHE A 310 17.30 -5.35 -12.64
CA PHE A 310 18.08 -6.59 -12.48
C PHE A 310 19.48 -6.57 -13.11
N ASP A 311 20.05 -5.40 -13.39
CA ASP A 311 21.41 -5.25 -13.91
C ASP A 311 22.20 -4.26 -13.03
N PRO A 312 23.09 -4.74 -12.14
CA PRO A 312 23.90 -3.86 -11.30
C PRO A 312 25.00 -3.14 -12.09
N GLU A 313 25.45 -3.67 -13.24
CA GLU A 313 26.49 -3.01 -14.06
C GLU A 313 25.93 -1.79 -14.80
N ALA A 314 24.62 -1.77 -15.05
CA ALA A 314 23.91 -0.62 -15.62
C ALA A 314 23.50 0.42 -14.56
N ALA A 315 23.64 0.13 -13.26
CA ALA A 315 23.28 1.05 -12.20
C ALA A 315 24.37 2.14 -12.01
N PRO A 316 24.02 3.34 -11.52
CA PRO A 316 25.02 4.35 -11.18
C PRO A 316 26.04 3.85 -10.15
N ASP A 317 27.30 4.26 -10.24
CA ASP A 317 28.38 3.81 -9.33
C ASP A 317 28.13 4.12 -7.84
N TRP A 318 27.28 5.11 -7.55
CA TRP A 318 26.88 5.47 -6.19
C TRP A 318 25.71 4.62 -5.66
N ALA A 319 25.06 3.82 -6.50
CA ALA A 319 23.87 3.08 -6.16
C ALA A 319 24.19 1.85 -5.29
N SER A 320 23.29 1.55 -4.36
CA SER A 320 23.37 0.31 -3.57
C SER A 320 23.24 -0.93 -4.46
N PRO A 321 23.88 -2.07 -4.13
CA PRO A 321 23.74 -3.32 -4.90
C PRO A 321 22.30 -3.81 -5.07
N ILE A 322 21.36 -3.42 -4.21
CA ILE A 322 19.93 -3.78 -4.34
C ILE A 322 19.12 -2.83 -5.22
N PHE A 323 19.70 -1.68 -5.60
CA PHE A 323 19.06 -0.62 -6.37
C PHE A 323 18.37 -1.10 -7.66
N PRO A 324 18.96 -2.02 -8.47
CA PRO A 324 18.28 -2.58 -9.64
C PRO A 324 16.93 -3.26 -9.37
N ILE A 325 16.60 -3.56 -8.11
CA ILE A 325 15.37 -4.24 -7.69
C ILE A 325 14.52 -3.37 -6.77
N MET A 326 15.15 -2.68 -5.84
CA MET A 326 14.50 -1.87 -4.80
C MET A 326 15.20 -0.51 -4.71
N PRO A 327 15.02 0.39 -5.69
CA PRO A 327 15.72 1.67 -5.74
C PRO A 327 15.12 2.73 -4.81
N VAL A 328 13.93 2.47 -4.23
CA VAL A 328 13.18 3.44 -3.42
C VAL A 328 12.90 2.88 -2.05
N GLY A 329 12.76 3.77 -1.07
CA GLY A 329 12.18 3.46 0.22
C GLY A 329 11.88 4.75 0.99
N PRO A 330 11.30 4.62 2.19
CA PRO A 330 11.17 5.71 3.13
C PRO A 330 12.47 6.50 3.36
N VAL A 331 12.38 7.82 3.49
CA VAL A 331 13.52 8.69 3.79
C VAL A 331 13.50 9.05 5.28
N VAL A 332 14.65 8.94 5.96
CA VAL A 332 14.83 9.38 7.35
C VAL A 332 14.85 10.90 7.39
N ASP A 333 13.69 11.51 7.58
CA ASP A 333 13.48 12.94 7.36
C ASP A 333 13.33 13.77 8.63
N GLY A 334 13.44 13.12 9.79
CA GLY A 334 13.27 13.76 11.08
C GLY A 334 11.81 14.07 11.45
N VAL A 335 10.85 13.75 10.58
CA VAL A 335 9.42 14.09 10.75
C VAL A 335 8.54 12.86 10.62
N ALA A 336 8.29 12.38 9.39
CA ALA A 336 7.53 11.16 9.16
C ALA A 336 8.35 9.95 9.60
N LEU A 337 9.63 9.87 9.24
CA LEU A 337 10.56 8.88 9.79
C LEU A 337 11.62 9.62 10.62
N PRO A 338 11.43 9.72 11.95
CA PRO A 338 12.18 10.67 12.77
C PRO A 338 13.66 10.33 12.95
N ASP A 339 14.03 9.06 12.81
CA ASP A 339 15.41 8.58 12.89
C ASP A 339 15.47 7.20 12.22
N VAL A 340 16.67 6.63 12.13
CA VAL A 340 16.90 5.25 11.74
C VAL A 340 15.96 4.34 12.55
N PRO A 341 15.10 3.53 11.88
CA PRO A 341 14.05 2.76 12.55
C PRO A 341 14.52 1.93 13.76
N LEU A 342 15.69 1.31 13.65
CA LEU A 342 16.27 0.51 14.73
C LEU A 342 16.65 1.36 15.95
N GLU A 343 17.14 2.58 15.73
CA GLU A 343 17.51 3.50 16.82
C GLU A 343 16.25 4.03 17.51
N VAL A 344 15.17 4.32 16.78
CA VAL A 344 13.86 4.64 17.34
C VAL A 344 13.35 3.50 18.24
N VAL A 345 13.48 2.24 17.78
CA VAL A 345 13.10 1.06 18.55
C VAL A 345 13.96 0.91 19.80
N ARG A 346 15.29 0.98 19.68
CA ARG A 346 16.25 0.87 20.80
C ARG A 346 16.07 1.95 21.84
N ALA A 347 15.75 3.18 21.41
CA ALA A 347 15.45 4.30 22.29
C ALA A 347 14.08 4.19 22.98
N GLY A 348 13.27 3.18 22.65
CA GLY A 348 11.93 3.00 23.20
C GLY A 348 10.92 4.05 22.71
N LYS A 349 11.23 4.78 21.63
CA LYS A 349 10.40 5.84 21.03
C LYS A 349 9.41 5.27 20.00
N HIS A 350 8.77 4.16 20.34
CA HIS A 350 7.82 3.46 19.48
C HIS A 350 6.60 2.99 20.29
N ASN A 351 5.54 2.62 19.58
CA ASN A 351 4.32 2.13 20.22
C ASN A 351 4.53 0.75 20.82
N LYS A 352 4.24 0.62 22.12
CA LYS A 352 4.38 -0.64 22.85
C LYS A 352 3.08 -1.42 22.78
N VAL A 353 2.95 -2.25 21.75
CA VAL A 353 1.79 -3.13 21.56
C VAL A 353 2.20 -4.60 21.50
N PRO A 354 1.31 -5.55 21.85
CA PRO A 354 1.52 -6.96 21.56
C PRO A 354 1.90 -7.17 20.10
N THR A 355 3.00 -7.89 19.89
CA THR A 355 3.61 -8.03 18.56
C THR A 355 3.88 -9.51 18.29
N ILE A 356 3.41 -9.99 17.14
CA ILE A 356 3.82 -11.28 16.57
C ILE A 356 4.80 -10.97 15.45
N ALA A 357 5.96 -11.61 15.46
CA ALA A 357 6.95 -11.50 14.39
C ALA A 357 7.38 -12.90 13.97
N GLY A 358 7.55 -13.10 12.67
CA GLY A 358 7.95 -14.39 12.12
C GLY A 358 8.70 -14.24 10.80
N VAL A 359 9.45 -15.28 10.47
CA VAL A 359 10.18 -15.42 9.21
C VAL A 359 9.87 -16.78 8.60
N ASN A 360 9.99 -16.89 7.29
CA ASN A 360 9.95 -18.17 6.59
C ASN A 360 11.25 -18.96 6.82
N HIS A 361 11.20 -20.27 6.61
CA HIS A 361 12.38 -21.13 6.68
C HIS A 361 13.47 -20.68 5.67
N ASP A 362 13.07 -20.24 4.48
CA ASP A 362 13.97 -19.91 3.37
C ASP A 362 13.67 -18.53 2.74
N GLU A 363 13.76 -17.42 3.51
CA GLU A 363 13.42 -16.06 3.03
C GLU A 363 14.19 -15.65 1.76
N GLY A 364 15.47 -16.01 1.70
CA GLY A 364 16.38 -15.62 0.62
C GLY A 364 16.13 -16.36 -0.69
N THR A 365 15.50 -17.54 -0.68
CA THR A 365 15.42 -18.44 -1.85
C THR A 365 14.70 -17.80 -3.03
N ALA A 366 13.65 -17.03 -2.77
CA ALA A 366 12.93 -16.27 -3.80
C ALA A 366 13.81 -15.21 -4.48
N PHE A 367 14.84 -14.71 -3.79
CA PHE A 367 15.75 -13.68 -4.26
C PHE A 367 17.03 -14.25 -4.84
N VAL A 368 17.30 -15.56 -4.79
CA VAL A 368 18.56 -16.15 -5.29
C VAL A 368 18.80 -15.84 -6.78
N LEU A 369 17.75 -15.88 -7.61
CA LEU A 369 17.87 -15.52 -9.04
C LEU A 369 18.18 -14.03 -9.23
N ALA A 370 17.60 -13.18 -8.38
CA ALA A 370 17.91 -11.77 -8.31
C ALA A 370 19.34 -11.54 -7.81
N LEU A 371 19.78 -12.21 -6.75
CA LEU A 371 21.11 -12.12 -6.16
C LEU A 371 22.21 -12.55 -7.14
N LYS A 372 21.96 -13.56 -7.99
CA LYS A 372 22.87 -13.94 -9.07
C LYS A 372 23.08 -12.80 -10.07
N ALA A 373 22.03 -12.01 -10.33
CA ALA A 373 22.11 -10.85 -11.18
C ALA A 373 22.79 -9.67 -10.46
N LEU A 374 22.55 -9.48 -9.15
CA LEU A 374 23.09 -8.36 -8.36
C LEU A 374 24.54 -8.54 -7.88
N VAL A 375 25.03 -9.77 -7.74
CA VAL A 375 26.38 -10.05 -7.24
C VAL A 375 27.11 -10.93 -8.26
N PRO A 376 27.96 -10.33 -9.13
CA PRO A 376 28.73 -11.07 -10.12
C PRO A 376 29.61 -12.13 -9.44
N ASN A 377 29.63 -13.34 -10.01
CA ASN A 377 30.45 -14.48 -9.59
C ASN A 377 30.05 -15.22 -8.30
N VAL A 378 28.85 -15.00 -7.74
CA VAL A 378 28.35 -15.89 -6.66
C VAL A 378 28.07 -17.28 -7.22
N PRO A 379 28.76 -18.35 -6.76
CA PRO A 379 28.48 -19.70 -7.20
C PRO A 379 27.16 -20.19 -6.59
N VAL A 380 26.07 -19.97 -7.30
CA VAL A 380 24.76 -20.55 -6.96
C VAL A 380 24.75 -22.00 -7.43
N ILE A 381 25.30 -22.91 -6.63
CA ILE A 381 25.14 -24.36 -6.85
C ILE A 381 24.00 -24.78 -5.93
N PRO A 382 22.75 -24.95 -6.40
CA PRO A 382 21.65 -25.35 -5.53
C PRO A 382 21.85 -26.82 -5.16
N THR A 383 22.45 -27.05 -4.00
CA THR A 383 22.33 -28.32 -3.26
C THR A 383 21.59 -28.04 -1.97
N GLU A 384 20.89 -29.01 -1.39
CA GLU A 384 20.27 -28.84 -0.06
C GLU A 384 21.29 -28.29 0.95
N LYS A 385 22.55 -28.74 0.85
CA LYS A 385 23.65 -28.30 1.69
C LYS A 385 24.06 -26.83 1.49
N SER A 386 24.03 -26.31 0.26
CA SER A 386 24.38 -24.89 0.02
C SER A 386 23.30 -23.92 0.50
N VAL A 387 22.04 -24.36 0.51
CA VAL A 387 20.91 -23.59 1.07
C VAL A 387 21.03 -23.57 2.60
N GLU A 388 21.33 -24.72 3.22
CA GLU A 388 21.64 -24.80 4.66
C GLU A 388 22.83 -23.91 5.06
N ASP A 389 23.95 -23.94 4.34
CA ASP A 389 25.13 -23.14 4.69
C ASP A 389 24.94 -21.62 4.50
N THR A 390 23.96 -21.18 3.70
CA THR A 390 23.68 -19.75 3.43
C THR A 390 22.65 -19.15 4.39
N ILE A 391 21.77 -19.98 4.98
CA ILE A 391 20.70 -19.53 5.90
C ILE A 391 21.23 -19.30 7.33
N TYR A 392 22.37 -19.88 7.70
CA TYR A 392 22.92 -19.86 9.06
C TYR A 392 24.18 -19.00 9.26
N TYR A 393 24.41 -17.96 8.44
CA TYR A 393 25.39 -16.90 8.72
C TYR A 393 24.75 -15.58 9.12
#